data_AF-Q2RG04-F1
#
_entry.id   AF-Q2RG04-F1
#
_cell.length_a   1.000
_cell.length_b   1.000
_cell.length_c   1.000
_cell.angle_alpha   90.00
_cell.angle_beta   90.00
_cell.angle_gamma   90.00
#
_symmetry.space_group_name_H-M   'P 1'
#
loop_
_entity.id
_entity.type
_entity.pdbx_description
1 polymer ?
#
loop_
_entity_poly.entity_id
_entity_poly.type
_entity_poly.pdbx_seq_one_letter_code
_entity_poly.pdbx_strand_id
1 'polypeptide(L)'
;MEPKLRKILNRYLGEIEARLEGISCAARKEFITEIRSHLVEKWESSGEKTEESLLQVINDFGDPREIAEDYLTKVGGEARVRRTYPSTWLVLTLTALIWPVGIILAWVSPAWKFRDKIIATLIPIVIFLLLLTSSLPAVREVHKLTTQVQLQPIETEVQR
;
A
#
# COMPACT_ATOMS: atom_id res chain seq x y z
N MET A 1 18.11 -15.41 34.05
CA MET A 1 18.77 -14.09 33.98
C MET A 1 18.67 -13.37 35.31
N GLU A 2 19.82 -12.93 35.84
CA GLU A 2 19.92 -12.16 37.09
C GLU A 2 19.18 -10.81 37.02
N PRO A 3 18.73 -10.27 38.18
CA PRO A 3 17.98 -9.01 38.22
C PRO A 3 18.77 -7.81 37.68
N LYS A 4 20.10 -7.76 37.90
CA LYS A 4 20.98 -6.70 37.38
C LYS A 4 21.01 -6.71 35.85
N LEU A 5 21.20 -7.89 35.25
CA LEU A 5 21.24 -8.08 33.80
C LEU A 5 19.91 -7.71 33.13
N ARG A 6 18.78 -8.09 33.74
CA ARG A 6 17.45 -7.69 33.27
C ARG A 6 17.28 -6.17 33.26
N LYS A 7 17.82 -5.47 34.25
CA LYS A 7 17.76 -4.00 34.33
C LYS A 7 18.54 -3.35 33.20
N ILE A 8 19.71 -3.89 32.84
CA ILE A 8 20.53 -3.39 31.72
C ILE A 8 19.77 -3.57 30.39
N LEU A 9 19.27 -4.78 30.14
CA LEU A 9 18.49 -5.08 28.92
C LEU A 9 17.23 -4.22 28.82
N ASN A 10 16.46 -4.09 29.91
CA ASN A 10 15.24 -3.30 29.90
C ASN A 10 15.52 -1.80 29.71
N ARG A 11 16.64 -1.29 30.22
CA ARG A 11 17.05 0.09 29.95
C ARG A 11 17.30 0.29 28.46
N TYR A 12 18.10 -0.58 27.85
CA TYR A 12 18.39 -0.54 26.42
C TYR A 12 17.11 -0.60 25.56
N LEU A 13 16.24 -1.58 25.82
CA LEU A 13 14.96 -1.71 25.11
C LEU A 13 14.03 -0.51 25.33
N GLY A 14 14.01 0.06 26.54
CA GLY A 14 13.24 1.25 26.86
C GLY A 14 13.70 2.48 26.09
N GLU A 15 15.00 2.60 25.82
CA GLU A 15 15.55 3.67 24.98
C GLU A 15 15.14 3.55 23.51
N ILE A 16 15.05 2.32 22.99
CA ILE A 16 14.49 2.06 21.66
C ILE A 16 13.00 2.41 21.66
N GLU A 17 12.24 1.90 22.63
CA GLU A 17 10.78 2.08 22.72
C GLU A 17 10.37 3.57 22.80
N ALA A 18 11.11 4.37 23.55
CA ALA A 18 10.90 5.82 23.69
C ALA A 18 11.09 6.58 22.37
N ARG A 19 11.88 6.06 21.43
CA ARG A 19 12.11 6.70 20.13
C ARG A 19 11.07 6.30 19.08
N LEU A 20 10.26 5.27 19.35
CA LEU A 20 9.21 4.78 18.45
C LEU A 20 7.84 5.43 18.70
N GLU A 21 7.81 6.67 19.21
CA GLU A 21 6.57 7.40 19.55
C GLU A 21 5.58 7.52 18.38
N GLY A 22 6.05 7.57 17.14
CA GLY A 22 5.21 7.64 15.93
C GLY A 22 4.54 6.33 15.49
N ILE A 23 4.77 5.21 16.17
CA ILE A 23 4.26 3.88 15.79
C ILE A 23 3.14 3.44 16.75
N SER A 24 2.19 2.63 16.25
CA SER A 24 1.14 2.03 17.09
C SER A 24 1.72 1.25 18.28
N CYS A 25 1.02 1.28 19.42
CA CYS A 25 1.46 0.57 20.62
C CYS A 25 1.64 -0.94 20.40
N ALA A 26 0.81 -1.55 19.55
CA ALA A 26 0.91 -2.97 19.22
C ALA A 26 2.21 -3.29 18.45
N ALA A 27 2.49 -2.57 17.36
CA ALA A 27 3.68 -2.80 16.55
C ALA A 27 4.98 -2.49 17.33
N ARG A 28 4.95 -1.47 18.18
CA ARG A 28 6.07 -1.15 19.08
C ARG A 28 6.37 -2.30 20.05
N LYS A 29 5.35 -2.86 20.70
CA LYS A 29 5.51 -3.99 21.63
C LYS A 29 6.01 -5.25 20.91
N GLU A 30 5.51 -5.51 19.71
CA GLU A 30 5.95 -6.61 18.87
C GLU A 30 7.44 -6.50 18.55
N PHE A 31 7.86 -5.35 18.01
CA PHE A 31 9.26 -5.08 17.67
C PHE A 31 10.21 -5.19 18.89
N ILE A 32 9.83 -4.61 20.03
CA ILE A 32 10.62 -4.72 21.26
C ILE A 32 10.69 -6.17 21.78
N THR A 33 9.61 -6.94 21.63
CA THR A 33 9.59 -8.35 22.03
C THR A 33 10.48 -9.20 21.13
N GLU A 34 10.49 -8.93 19.83
CA GLU A 34 11.36 -9.59 18.86
C GLU A 34 12.84 -9.31 19.16
N ILE A 35 13.23 -8.04 19.31
CA ILE A 35 14.60 -7.65 19.67
C ILE A 35 15.01 -8.30 20.99
N ARG A 36 14.13 -8.27 22.01
CA ARG A 36 14.40 -8.91 23.30
C ARG A 36 14.71 -10.39 23.11
N SER A 37 13.88 -11.10 22.34
CA SER A 37 14.06 -12.52 22.07
C SER A 37 15.42 -12.77 21.42
N HIS A 38 15.75 -12.01 20.38
CA HIS A 38 17.00 -12.19 19.64
C HIS A 38 18.25 -11.88 20.47
N LEU A 39 18.21 -10.83 21.29
CA LEU A 39 19.31 -10.48 22.21
C LEU A 39 19.51 -11.56 23.29
N VAL A 40 18.43 -12.05 23.88
CA VAL A 40 18.50 -13.11 24.90
C VAL A 40 19.02 -14.40 24.28
N GLU A 41 18.55 -14.78 23.10
CA GLU A 41 19.01 -15.97 22.38
C GLU A 41 20.52 -15.88 22.06
N LYS A 42 20.99 -14.74 21.55
CA LYS A 42 22.42 -14.51 21.29
C LYS A 42 23.26 -14.55 22.56
N TRP A 43 22.78 -13.93 23.63
CA TRP A 43 23.45 -13.96 24.94
C TRP A 43 23.47 -15.36 25.57
N GLU A 44 22.41 -16.15 25.40
CA GLU A 44 22.42 -17.54 25.88
C GLU A 44 23.38 -18.42 25.08
N SER A 45 23.65 -18.05 23.82
CA SER A 45 24.56 -18.75 22.91
C SER A 45 26.02 -18.30 23.01
N SER A 46 26.33 -17.18 23.69
CA SER A 46 27.70 -16.66 23.82
C SER A 46 28.58 -17.42 24.83
N GLY A 47 28.06 -18.51 25.41
CA GLY A 47 28.77 -19.41 26.31
C GLY A 47 28.84 -18.90 27.76
N GLU A 48 29.26 -17.66 27.96
CA GLU A 48 29.39 -17.06 29.30
C GLU A 48 28.21 -16.13 29.63
N LYS A 49 27.53 -16.40 30.75
CA LYS A 49 26.29 -15.69 31.15
C LYS A 49 26.57 -14.55 32.12
N THR A 50 27.53 -13.69 31.77
CA THR A 50 27.98 -12.54 32.57
C THR A 50 27.39 -11.22 32.04
N GLU A 51 27.60 -10.16 32.82
CA GLU A 51 27.27 -8.79 32.43
C GLU A 51 28.10 -8.32 31.23
N GLU A 52 29.39 -8.63 31.19
CA GLU A 52 30.28 -8.25 30.09
C GLU A 52 29.84 -8.89 28.78
N SER A 53 29.47 -10.17 28.82
CA SER A 53 28.91 -10.90 27.67
C SER A 53 27.60 -10.27 27.18
N LEU A 54 26.69 -9.88 28.09
CA LEU A 54 25.46 -9.19 27.69
C LEU A 54 25.74 -7.82 27.09
N LEU A 55 26.66 -7.04 27.68
CA LEU A 55 27.05 -5.74 27.17
C LEU A 55 27.71 -5.85 25.81
N GLN A 56 28.52 -6.89 25.57
CA GLN A 56 29.10 -7.17 24.26
C GLN A 56 28.01 -7.46 23.23
N VAL A 57 27.04 -8.33 23.54
CA VAL A 57 25.92 -8.63 22.62
C VAL A 57 25.08 -7.38 22.32
N ILE A 58 24.83 -6.52 23.31
CA ILE A 58 24.13 -5.24 23.12
C ILE A 58 24.95 -4.30 22.24
N ASN A 59 26.26 -4.20 22.47
CA ASN A 59 27.16 -3.34 21.72
C ASN A 59 27.29 -3.81 20.26
N ASP A 60 27.31 -5.12 20.02
CA ASP A 60 27.31 -5.72 18.69
C ASP A 60 25.98 -5.49 17.96
N PHE A 61 24.87 -5.31 18.69
CA PHE A 61 23.56 -5.01 18.12
C PHE A 61 23.44 -3.53 17.69
N GLY A 62 24.13 -2.63 18.39
CA GLY A 62 24.30 -1.24 17.98
C GLY A 62 23.56 -0.21 18.84
N ASP A 63 23.59 1.04 18.40
CA ASP A 63 23.01 2.17 19.13
C ASP A 63 21.47 2.16 19.07
N PRO A 64 20.77 2.36 20.21
CA PRO A 64 19.31 2.27 20.26
C PRO A 64 18.61 3.36 19.41
N ARG A 65 19.27 4.50 19.13
CA ARG A 65 18.75 5.53 18.22
C ARG A 65 18.81 5.06 16.78
N GLU A 66 19.95 4.53 16.36
CA GLU A 66 20.13 4.07 14.97
C GLU A 66 19.12 2.95 14.63
N ILE A 67 18.91 2.01 15.55
CA ILE A 67 17.93 0.93 15.38
C ILE A 67 16.50 1.46 15.26
N ALA A 68 16.14 2.45 16.09
CA ALA A 68 14.82 3.05 16.03
C ALA A 68 14.60 3.85 14.74
N GLU A 69 15.61 4.60 14.28
CA GLU A 69 15.57 5.39 13.05
C GLU A 69 15.51 4.49 11.79
N ASP A 70 16.27 3.39 11.76
CA ASP A 70 16.21 2.39 10.70
C ASP A 70 14.81 1.73 10.63
N TYR A 71 14.27 1.33 11.79
CA TYR A 71 12.92 0.76 11.85
C TYR A 71 11.85 1.77 11.42
N LEU A 72 11.94 3.03 11.85
CA LEU A 72 11.03 4.10 11.42
C LEU A 72 11.15 4.39 9.92
N THR A 73 12.34 4.27 9.34
CA THR A 73 12.54 4.44 7.90
C THR A 73 11.88 3.31 7.11
N LYS A 74 12.05 2.06 7.55
CA LYS A 74 11.41 0.88 6.96
C LYS A 74 9.89 0.95 7.09
N VAL A 75 9.40 1.17 8.31
CA VAL A 75 7.97 1.28 8.59
C VAL A 75 7.35 2.53 7.97
N GLY A 76 8.07 3.65 7.87
CA GLY A 76 7.61 4.86 7.21
C GLY A 76 7.52 4.71 5.69
N GLY A 77 8.45 3.95 5.11
CA GLY A 77 8.38 3.49 3.72
C GLY A 77 7.19 2.54 3.49
N GLU A 78 6.94 1.63 4.42
CA GLU A 78 5.82 0.68 4.39
C GLU A 78 4.47 1.30 4.80
N ALA A 79 4.44 2.36 5.60
CA ALA A 79 3.23 3.06 6.01
C ALA A 79 2.60 3.83 4.85
N ARG A 80 3.38 4.18 3.82
CA ARG A 80 2.85 4.59 2.51
C ARG A 80 2.16 3.44 1.77
N VAL A 81 2.47 2.18 2.10
CA VAL A 81 1.97 0.96 1.44
C VAL A 81 0.89 0.24 2.27
N ARG A 82 0.83 0.45 3.59
CA ARG A 82 -0.16 -0.17 4.50
C ARG A 82 -1.42 0.67 4.68
N ARG A 83 -2.14 0.89 3.58
CA ARG A 83 -3.61 0.82 3.59
C ARG A 83 -3.98 -0.43 2.82
N THR A 84 -4.27 -1.52 3.52
CA THR A 84 -4.92 -2.69 2.91
C THR A 84 -6.37 -2.35 2.61
N TYR A 85 -6.58 -1.43 1.67
CA TYR A 85 -7.71 -1.52 0.78
C TYR A 85 -7.33 -2.55 -0.28
N PRO A 86 -8.22 -3.49 -0.65
CA PRO A 86 -7.97 -4.27 -1.84
C PRO A 86 -7.71 -3.25 -2.95
N SER A 87 -6.54 -3.37 -3.61
CA SER A 87 -6.15 -2.45 -4.68
C SER A 87 -7.36 -2.27 -5.57
N THR A 88 -7.80 -1.03 -5.83
CA THR A 88 -9.01 -0.78 -6.63
C THR A 88 -8.96 -1.56 -7.95
N TRP A 89 -7.74 -1.77 -8.48
CA TRP A 89 -7.45 -2.64 -9.61
C TRP A 89 -7.75 -4.12 -9.36
N LEU A 90 -7.43 -4.67 -8.19
CA LEU A 90 -7.76 -6.05 -7.81
C LEU A 90 -9.28 -6.24 -7.68
N VAL A 91 -9.98 -5.28 -7.06
CA VAL A 91 -11.46 -5.31 -6.98
C VAL A 91 -12.06 -5.22 -8.37
N LEU A 92 -11.60 -4.28 -9.19
CA LEU A 92 -12.08 -4.09 -10.55
C LEU A 92 -11.79 -5.32 -11.42
N THR A 93 -10.61 -5.94 -11.27
CA THR A 93 -10.23 -7.16 -11.98
C THR A 93 -11.09 -8.34 -11.54
N LEU A 94 -11.30 -8.54 -10.24
CA LEU A 94 -12.18 -9.61 -9.74
C LEU A 94 -13.63 -9.41 -10.20
N THR A 95 -14.15 -8.19 -10.11
CA THR A 95 -15.50 -7.87 -10.57
C THR A 95 -15.63 -8.08 -12.09
N ALA A 96 -14.62 -7.66 -12.87
CA ALA A 96 -14.58 -7.89 -14.31
C ALA A 96 -14.48 -9.38 -14.67
N LEU A 97 -13.76 -10.18 -13.88
CA LEU A 97 -13.62 -11.64 -14.09
C LEU A 97 -14.84 -12.44 -13.62
N ILE A 98 -15.56 -11.99 -12.60
CA ILE A 98 -16.79 -12.63 -12.11
C ILE A 98 -17.97 -12.39 -13.06
N TRP A 99 -17.98 -11.27 -13.76
CA TRP A 99 -19.04 -10.91 -14.70
C TRP A 99 -19.29 -11.93 -15.85
N PRO A 100 -18.27 -12.40 -16.60
CA PRO A 100 -18.48 -13.41 -17.63
C PRO A 100 -18.91 -14.77 -17.06
N VAL A 101 -18.49 -15.10 -15.83
CA VAL A 101 -18.93 -16.33 -15.14
C VAL A 101 -20.44 -16.29 -14.91
N GLY A 102 -20.99 -15.13 -14.49
CA GLY A 102 -22.43 -14.94 -14.37
C GLY A 102 -23.18 -15.10 -15.69
N ILE A 103 -22.61 -14.61 -16.79
CA ILE A 103 -23.17 -14.75 -18.15
C ILE A 103 -23.18 -16.21 -18.60
N ILE A 104 -22.08 -16.94 -18.36
CA ILE A 104 -21.97 -18.36 -18.71
C ILE A 104 -22.94 -19.20 -17.87
N LEU A 105 -23.08 -18.90 -16.58
CA LEU A 105 -24.01 -19.60 -15.68
C LEU A 105 -25.48 -19.38 -16.10
N ALA A 106 -25.82 -18.18 -16.58
CA ALA A 106 -27.12 -17.90 -17.18
C ALA A 106 -27.35 -18.68 -18.49
N TRP A 107 -26.29 -18.92 -19.27
CA TRP A 107 -26.35 -19.69 -20.53
C TRP A 107 -26.57 -21.19 -20.33
N VAL A 108 -26.05 -21.73 -19.22
CA VAL A 108 -26.16 -23.16 -18.88
C VAL A 108 -27.54 -23.49 -18.29
N SER A 109 -28.29 -22.52 -17.76
CA SER A 109 -29.63 -22.75 -17.22
C SER A 109 -30.62 -23.19 -18.32
N PRO A 110 -31.14 -24.44 -18.29
CA PRO A 110 -32.03 -24.98 -19.32
C PRO A 110 -33.46 -24.41 -19.28
N ALA A 111 -33.75 -23.52 -18.33
CA ALA A 111 -35.11 -23.04 -18.07
C ALA A 111 -35.61 -21.95 -19.04
N TRP A 112 -34.76 -21.43 -19.95
CA TRP A 112 -35.05 -20.21 -20.71
C TRP A 112 -35.05 -20.44 -22.24
N LYS A 113 -36.10 -19.94 -22.91
CA LYS A 113 -36.31 -20.10 -24.37
C LYS A 113 -35.28 -19.29 -25.16
N PHE A 114 -34.97 -19.71 -26.40
CA PHE A 114 -33.94 -19.11 -27.27
C PHE A 114 -34.03 -17.57 -27.43
N ARG A 115 -35.23 -16.98 -27.31
CA ARG A 115 -35.45 -15.52 -27.38
C ARG A 115 -34.86 -14.78 -26.19
N ASP A 116 -34.89 -15.38 -25.00
CA ASP A 116 -34.40 -14.74 -23.79
C ASP A 116 -32.87 -14.80 -23.70
N LYS A 117 -32.24 -15.78 -24.37
CA LYS A 117 -30.78 -15.88 -24.53
C LYS A 117 -30.18 -14.75 -25.37
N ILE A 118 -30.93 -14.21 -26.35
CA ILE A 118 -30.48 -13.09 -27.19
C ILE A 118 -30.53 -11.77 -26.40
N ILE A 119 -31.56 -11.58 -25.57
CA ILE A 119 -31.71 -10.36 -24.75
C ILE A 119 -30.61 -10.29 -23.68
N ALA A 120 -30.28 -11.44 -23.07
CA ALA A 120 -29.21 -11.55 -22.07
C ALA A 120 -27.81 -11.25 -22.62
N THR A 121 -27.57 -11.37 -23.93
CA THR A 121 -26.27 -11.09 -24.57
C THR A 121 -26.23 -9.72 -25.23
N LEU A 122 -27.32 -9.25 -25.84
CA LEU A 122 -27.33 -7.97 -26.55
C LEU A 122 -27.18 -6.78 -25.59
N ILE A 123 -27.87 -6.80 -24.46
CA ILE A 123 -27.85 -5.70 -23.48
C ILE A 123 -26.43 -5.41 -22.96
N PRO A 124 -25.67 -6.40 -22.45
CA PRO A 124 -24.32 -6.14 -21.98
C PRO A 124 -23.34 -5.74 -23.09
N ILE A 125 -23.49 -6.26 -24.31
CA ILE A 125 -22.67 -5.86 -25.47
C ILE A 125 -22.92 -4.40 -25.83
N VAL A 126 -24.19 -3.96 -25.84
CA VAL A 126 -24.55 -2.56 -26.13
C VAL A 126 -24.00 -1.62 -25.05
N ILE A 127 -24.11 -2.00 -23.78
CA ILE A 127 -23.53 -1.23 -22.66
C ILE A 127 -22.00 -1.14 -22.78
N PHE A 128 -21.34 -2.24 -23.14
CA PHE A 128 -19.88 -2.26 -23.34
C PHE A 128 -19.46 -1.35 -24.51
N LEU A 129 -20.19 -1.37 -25.63
CA LEU A 129 -19.94 -0.48 -26.77
C LEU A 129 -20.18 1.00 -26.42
N LEU A 130 -21.19 1.31 -25.62
CA LEU A 130 -21.43 2.67 -25.12
C LEU A 130 -20.31 3.17 -24.20
N LEU A 131 -19.79 2.32 -23.32
CA LEU A 131 -18.66 2.67 -22.45
C LEU A 131 -17.34 2.78 -23.23
N LEU A 132 -17.13 1.94 -24.24
CA LEU A 132 -15.96 2.01 -25.11
C LEU A 132 -15.95 3.30 -25.94
N THR A 133 -17.11 3.70 -26.47
CA THR A 133 -17.26 4.94 -27.23
C THR A 133 -17.15 6.18 -26.34
N SER A 134 -17.65 6.15 -25.10
CA SER A 134 -17.47 7.26 -24.16
C SER A 134 -16.03 7.45 -23.68
N SER A 135 -15.18 6.42 -23.84
CA SER A 135 -13.75 6.45 -23.49
C SER A 135 -12.86 7.04 -24.60
N LEU A 136 -13.39 7.23 -25.81
CA LEU A 136 -12.64 7.88 -26.89
C LEU A 136 -12.54 9.39 -26.62
N PRO A 137 -11.34 9.95 -26.37
CA PRO A 137 -11.13 11.36 -26.04
C PRO A 137 -11.25 12.29 -27.26
N ALA A 138 -11.97 11.90 -28.31
CA ALA A 138 -12.06 12.65 -29.56
C ALA A 138 -13.05 13.82 -29.50
N VAL A 139 -13.96 13.87 -28.51
CA VAL A 139 -14.94 14.97 -28.35
C VAL A 139 -14.40 16.13 -27.49
N ARG A 140 -13.13 16.07 -27.05
CA ARG A 140 -12.53 17.14 -26.24
C ARG A 140 -11.79 18.23 -27.03
N GLU A 141 -11.53 18.02 -28.32
CA GLU A 141 -10.72 18.96 -29.12
C GLU A 141 -11.54 20.06 -29.81
N VAL A 142 -12.86 19.91 -29.98
CA VAL A 142 -13.69 20.97 -30.59
C VAL A 142 -13.73 22.23 -29.71
N HIS A 143 -13.61 22.09 -28.39
CA HIS A 143 -13.69 23.23 -27.47
C HIS A 143 -12.40 24.06 -27.38
N LYS A 144 -11.26 23.55 -27.88
CA LYS A 144 -9.99 24.29 -27.90
C LYS A 144 -9.85 25.20 -29.12
N LEU A 145 -10.53 24.89 -30.22
CA LEU A 145 -10.40 25.65 -31.47
C LEU A 145 -11.12 27.01 -31.41
N THR A 146 -12.21 27.13 -30.64
CA THR A 146 -12.96 28.39 -30.54
C THR A 146 -12.21 29.48 -29.76
N THR A 147 -11.33 29.12 -28.82
CA THR A 147 -10.62 30.11 -28.00
C THR A 147 -9.40 30.74 -28.70
N GLN A 148 -8.79 30.05 -29.67
CA GLN A 148 -7.58 30.56 -30.35
C GLN A 148 -7.87 31.57 -31.47
N VAL A 149 -9.09 31.63 -32.00
CA VAL A 149 -9.41 32.53 -33.13
C VAL A 149 -9.58 33.99 -32.70
N GLN A 150 -9.76 34.27 -31.40
CA GLN A 150 -10.17 35.62 -30.93
C GLN A 150 -9.02 36.52 -30.45
N LEU A 151 -7.77 36.04 -30.41
CA LEU A 151 -6.60 36.83 -30.01
C LEU A 151 -5.60 37.01 -31.17
N GLN A 152 -6.09 37.42 -32.34
CA GLN A 152 -5.28 38.21 -33.26
C GLN A 152 -5.56 39.68 -32.94
N PRO A 153 -4.71 40.38 -32.18
CA PRO A 153 -4.79 41.83 -32.10
C PRO A 153 -4.63 42.38 -33.52
N ILE A 154 -5.57 43.22 -33.94
CA ILE A 154 -5.48 43.99 -35.17
C ILE A 154 -4.33 44.98 -34.99
N GLU A 155 -3.10 44.52 -35.22
CA GLU A 155 -1.99 45.37 -35.62
C GLU A 155 -2.10 45.56 -37.13
N THR A 156 -2.87 46.55 -37.56
CA THR A 156 -2.70 47.11 -38.89
C THR A 156 -3.30 48.51 -38.95
N GLU A 157 -2.41 49.47 -39.22
CA GLU A 157 -2.67 50.85 -39.68
C GLU A 157 -3.37 51.77 -38.67
N VAL A 158 -2.83 52.94 -38.32
CA VAL A 158 -2.55 54.04 -39.26
C VAL A 158 -1.41 54.90 -38.73
N GLN A 159 -0.28 54.88 -39.44
CA GLN A 159 0.62 56.02 -39.58
C GLN A 159 0.01 56.94 -40.66
N ARG A 160 -0.61 58.06 -40.24
CA ARG A 160 -0.60 59.35 -40.96
C ARG A 160 -1.25 60.46 -40.14
#